data_AF-A0AAU4AKV1-F1
#
_entry.id   AF-A0AAU4AKV1-F1
#
_cell.length_a   1.000
_cell.length_b   1.000
_cell.length_c   1.000
_cell.angle_alpha   90.00
_cell.angle_beta   90.00
_cell.angle_gamma   90.00
#
_symmetry.space_group_name_H-M   'P 1'
#
loop_
_entity.id
_entity.type
_entity.pdbx_description
1 polymer ?
#
loop_
_entity_poly.entity_id
_entity_poly.type
_entity_poly.pdbx_seq_one_letter_code
_entity_poly.pdbx_strand_id
1 'polypeptide(L)'
;MLVEALTTLAAAAGGAVAQAAGTDAWQAVRRRVAELSGRGDAELERLDRTSRALEPGTTADQESERVRQAGMWQARFETLLESLDPEDQRRAADELRALLAFVTGSDGDVAAATGRAVARDGGTAVTGVERAGGGGGRSARAFNTGDAEATGPGSRAVSGITDA
;
A
#
# COMPACT_ATOMS: atom_id res chain seq x y z
N MET A 1 21.40 -7.68 17.78
CA MET A 1 20.86 -8.08 16.47
C MET A 1 19.34 -8.33 16.47
N LEU A 2 18.75 -9.17 17.34
CA LEU A 2 17.29 -9.42 17.32
C LEU A 2 16.45 -8.17 17.66
N VAL A 3 16.83 -7.43 18.71
CA VAL A 3 16.14 -6.19 19.12
C VAL A 3 16.13 -5.17 17.99
N GLU A 4 17.30 -4.90 17.39
CA GLU A 4 17.45 -3.97 16.25
C GLU A 4 16.62 -4.38 15.02
N ALA A 5 16.51 -5.69 14.76
CA ALA A 5 15.65 -6.22 13.69
C ALA A 5 14.15 -6.00 13.99
N LEU A 6 13.74 -6.10 15.27
CA LEU A 6 12.36 -5.81 15.69
C LEU A 6 12.04 -4.31 15.63
N THR A 7 12.98 -3.45 16.01
CA THR A 7 12.86 -1.98 15.88
C THR A 7 12.68 -1.59 14.40
N THR A 8 13.48 -2.17 13.51
CA THR A 8 13.38 -1.95 12.06
C THR A 8 12.04 -2.42 11.51
N LEU A 9 11.56 -3.58 11.97
CA LEU A 9 10.26 -4.11 11.57
C LEU A 9 9.10 -3.23 12.05
N ALA A 10 9.16 -2.76 13.29
CA ALA A 10 8.17 -1.85 13.86
C ALA A 10 8.11 -0.51 13.11
N ALA A 11 9.28 0.04 12.75
CA ALA A 11 9.38 1.25 11.94
C ALA A 11 8.73 1.06 10.56
N ALA A 12 9.05 -0.06 9.88
CA ALA A 12 8.45 -0.38 8.60
C ALA A 12 6.93 -0.55 8.72
N ALA A 13 6.45 -1.26 9.74
CA ALA A 13 5.02 -1.46 9.97
C ALA A 13 4.28 -0.15 10.26
N GLY A 14 4.88 0.75 11.04
CA GLY A 14 4.33 2.10 11.27
C GLY A 14 4.19 2.90 9.98
N GLY A 15 5.20 2.84 9.12
CA GLY A 15 5.14 3.39 7.76
C GLY A 15 4.00 2.79 6.94
N ALA A 16 3.83 1.47 6.97
CA ALA A 16 2.77 0.79 6.21
C ALA A 16 1.35 1.16 6.67
N VAL A 17 1.13 1.40 7.97
CA VAL A 17 -0.15 1.93 8.48
C VAL A 17 -0.41 3.34 7.94
N ALA A 18 0.60 4.23 7.98
CA ALA A 18 0.48 5.59 7.47
C ALA A 18 0.28 5.64 5.95
N GLN A 19 0.93 4.76 5.18
CA GLN A 19 0.77 4.66 3.73
C GLN A 19 -0.60 4.11 3.34
N ALA A 20 -1.10 3.11 4.07
CA ALA A 20 -2.41 2.54 3.77
C ALA A 20 -3.56 3.49 4.14
N ALA A 21 -3.35 4.42 5.07
CA ALA A 21 -4.36 5.38 5.50
C ALA A 21 -4.79 6.28 4.33
N GLY A 22 -6.09 6.26 4.00
CA GLY A 22 -6.65 6.98 2.87
C GLY A 22 -6.58 6.23 1.53
N THR A 23 -6.11 4.99 1.52
CA THR A 23 -6.16 4.09 0.34
C THR A 23 -7.24 3.04 0.49
N ASP A 24 -7.57 2.35 -0.60
CA ASP A 24 -8.49 1.21 -0.58
C ASP A 24 -7.98 0.04 0.30
N ALA A 25 -6.66 -0.04 0.52
CA ALA A 25 -6.06 -1.05 1.38
C ALA A 25 -6.31 -0.80 2.89
N TRP A 26 -6.76 0.41 3.25
CA TRP A 26 -6.92 0.84 4.65
C TRP A 26 -7.77 -0.11 5.49
N GLN A 27 -8.92 -0.55 4.96
CA GLN A 27 -9.85 -1.39 5.72
C GLN A 27 -9.24 -2.76 6.06
N ALA A 28 -8.40 -3.30 5.18
CA ALA A 28 -7.72 -4.56 5.42
C ALA A 28 -6.57 -4.41 6.42
N VAL A 29 -5.82 -3.31 6.36
CA VAL A 29 -4.76 -2.98 7.34
C VAL A 29 -5.36 -2.75 8.73
N ARG A 30 -6.42 -1.94 8.82
CA ARG A 30 -7.12 -1.61 10.08
C ARG A 30 -7.54 -2.86 10.85
N ARG A 31 -8.17 -3.83 10.17
CA ARG A 31 -8.60 -5.09 10.82
C ARG A 31 -7.42 -5.89 11.36
N ARG A 32 -6.37 -6.10 10.55
CA ARG A 32 -5.19 -6.87 10.96
C ARG A 32 -4.46 -6.24 12.14
N VAL A 33 -4.31 -4.92 12.16
CA VAL A 33 -3.65 -4.22 13.28
C VAL A 33 -4.48 -4.29 14.57
N ALA A 34 -5.81 -4.21 14.46
CA ALA A 34 -6.70 -4.37 15.61
C ALA A 34 -6.70 -5.79 16.18
N GLU A 35 -6.68 -6.80 15.32
CA GLU A 35 -6.53 -8.23 15.70
C GLU A 35 -5.18 -8.47 16.39
N LEU A 36 -4.08 -8.00 15.79
CA LEU A 36 -2.73 -8.11 16.33
C LEU A 36 -2.59 -7.46 17.72
N SER A 37 -3.27 -6.34 17.95
CA SER A 37 -3.20 -5.63 19.22
C SER A 37 -4.01 -6.28 20.35
N GLY A 38 -4.86 -7.27 20.04
CA GLY A 38 -5.72 -7.97 21.02
C GLY A 38 -6.77 -7.07 21.71
N ARG A 39 -6.88 -5.79 21.30
CA ARG A 39 -7.74 -4.76 21.90
C ARG A 39 -8.61 -4.10 20.83
N GLY A 40 -9.48 -4.91 20.22
CA GLY A 40 -10.27 -4.57 19.03
C GLY A 40 -10.80 -3.13 18.99
N ASP A 41 -11.82 -2.80 19.78
CA ASP A 41 -12.54 -1.52 19.62
C ASP A 41 -11.67 -0.27 19.89
N ALA A 42 -10.86 -0.30 20.96
CA ALA A 42 -9.99 0.83 21.30
C ALA A 42 -8.85 1.01 20.27
N GLU A 43 -8.41 -0.07 19.63
CA GLU A 43 -7.42 0.02 18.55
C GLU A 43 -8.04 0.54 17.27
N LEU A 44 -9.25 0.10 16.94
CA LEU A 44 -10.01 0.54 15.78
C LEU A 44 -10.31 2.05 15.83
N GLU A 45 -10.72 2.59 16.99
CA GLU A 45 -10.93 4.03 17.16
C GLU A 45 -9.63 4.84 16.95
N ARG A 46 -8.48 4.28 17.35
CA ARG A 46 -7.18 4.94 17.15
C ARG A 46 -6.80 4.94 15.68
N LEU A 47 -6.97 3.82 14.99
CA LEU A 47 -6.78 3.71 13.55
C LEU A 47 -7.66 4.72 12.82
N ASP A 48 -8.95 4.84 13.19
CA ASP A 48 -9.87 5.81 12.58
C ASP A 48 -9.43 7.27 12.79
N ARG A 49 -8.77 7.57 13.91
CA ARG A 49 -8.17 8.90 14.13
C ARG A 49 -6.97 9.13 13.22
N THR A 50 -6.11 8.12 13.03
CA THR A 50 -4.99 8.20 12.09
C THR A 50 -5.48 8.41 10.66
N SER A 51 -6.53 7.70 10.21
CA SER A 51 -7.05 7.89 8.86
C SER A 51 -7.56 9.31 8.63
N ARG A 52 -8.34 9.87 9.58
CA ARG A 52 -8.83 11.26 9.51
C ARG A 52 -7.70 12.29 9.51
N ALA A 53 -6.66 12.08 10.32
CA ALA A 53 -5.50 12.96 10.35
C ALA A 53 -4.75 12.99 9.01
N LEU A 54 -4.80 11.88 8.27
CA LEU A 54 -4.12 11.70 6.97
C LEU A 54 -5.03 11.95 5.76
N GLU A 55 -6.29 12.38 5.98
CA GLU A 55 -7.17 12.76 4.89
C GLU A 55 -6.61 13.96 4.10
N PRO A 56 -6.71 13.93 2.76
CA PRO A 56 -6.24 15.03 1.93
C PRO A 56 -6.90 16.36 2.32
N GLY A 57 -6.07 17.38 2.58
CA GLY A 57 -6.54 18.72 2.94
C GLY A 57 -6.73 18.97 4.44
N THR A 58 -6.54 17.96 5.31
CA THR A 58 -6.59 18.13 6.77
C THR A 58 -5.42 18.99 7.30
N THR A 59 -4.25 18.88 6.66
CA THR A 59 -3.04 19.63 7.02
C THR A 59 -2.40 20.23 5.76
N ALA A 60 -1.74 21.38 5.92
CA ALA A 60 -0.94 22.01 4.87
C ALA A 60 0.30 21.18 4.51
N ASP A 61 0.83 20.41 5.47
CA ASP A 61 1.98 19.53 5.28
C ASP A 61 1.59 18.07 5.57
N GLN A 62 1.04 17.42 4.53
CA GLN A 62 0.63 16.01 4.60
C GLN A 62 1.82 15.07 4.80
N GLU A 63 2.99 15.41 4.28
CA GLU A 63 4.15 14.52 4.36
C GLU A 63 4.70 14.49 5.78
N SER A 64 4.86 15.65 6.42
CA SER A 64 5.24 15.71 7.84
C SER A 64 4.22 15.03 8.75
N GLU A 65 2.92 15.12 8.42
CA GLU A 65 1.88 14.41 9.15
C GLU A 65 1.99 12.89 8.98
N ARG A 66 2.24 12.39 7.77
CA ARG A 66 2.50 10.95 7.53
C ARG A 66 3.69 10.44 8.32
N VAL A 67 4.81 11.18 8.33
CA VAL A 67 6.00 10.82 9.11
C VAL A 67 5.68 10.80 10.60
N ARG A 68 4.91 11.77 11.11
CA ARG A 68 4.50 11.80 12.51
C ARG A 68 3.63 10.60 12.89
N GLN A 69 2.62 10.29 12.07
CA GLN A 69 1.75 9.13 12.29
C GLN A 69 2.55 7.82 12.23
N ALA A 70 3.45 7.68 11.26
CA ALA A 70 4.32 6.50 11.15
C ALA A 70 5.18 6.29 12.41
N GLY A 71 5.77 7.35 12.96
CA GLY A 71 6.53 7.29 14.21
C GLY A 71 5.68 6.92 15.44
N MET A 72 4.44 7.41 15.53
CA MET A 72 3.52 7.01 16.61
C MET A 72 3.17 5.52 16.54
N TRP A 73 2.96 4.99 15.34
CA TRP A 73 2.68 3.57 15.14
C TRP A 73 3.91 2.69 15.36
N GLN A 74 5.11 3.14 14.97
CA GLN A 74 6.37 2.47 15.28
C GLN A 74 6.50 2.21 16.79
N ALA A 75 6.43 3.28 17.60
CA ALA A 75 6.58 3.16 19.05
C ALA A 75 5.54 2.21 19.68
N ARG A 76 4.35 2.15 19.08
CA ARG A 76 3.29 1.25 19.51
C ARG A 76 3.58 -0.21 19.20
N PHE A 77 4.11 -0.51 18.00
CA PHE A 77 4.54 -1.86 17.66
C PHE A 77 5.75 -2.31 18.48
N GLU A 78 6.69 -1.41 18.76
CA GLU A 78 7.80 -1.69 19.69
C GLU A 78 7.27 -2.07 21.07
N THR A 79 6.40 -1.24 21.65
CA THR A 79 5.79 -1.51 22.96
C THR A 79 5.01 -2.83 22.97
N LEU A 80 4.27 -3.13 21.89
CA LEU A 80 3.56 -4.40 21.75
C LEU A 80 4.53 -5.58 21.76
N LEU A 81 5.54 -5.57 20.88
CA LEU A 81 6.51 -6.65 20.74
C LEU A 81 7.32 -6.86 22.02
N GLU A 82 7.66 -5.80 22.75
CA GLU A 82 8.38 -5.87 24.03
C GLU A 82 7.54 -6.46 25.17
N SER A 83 6.21 -6.33 25.09
CA SER A 83 5.29 -6.83 26.12
C SER A 83 4.95 -8.32 26.00
N LEU A 84 5.27 -8.93 24.85
CA LEU A 84 4.96 -10.32 24.55
C LEU A 84 6.10 -11.26 24.99
N ASP A 85 5.76 -12.50 25.33
CA ASP A 85 6.75 -13.56 25.49
C ASP A 85 7.40 -13.92 24.13
N PRO A 86 8.54 -14.63 24.12
CA PRO A 86 9.30 -14.86 22.89
C PRO A 86 8.54 -15.61 21.78
N GLU A 87 7.59 -16.48 22.12
CA GLU A 87 6.81 -17.22 21.12
C GLU A 87 5.77 -16.32 20.47
N ASP A 88 5.04 -15.56 21.28
CA ASP A 88 4.04 -14.60 20.81
C ASP A 88 4.68 -13.40 20.10
N GLN A 89 5.84 -12.94 20.56
CA GLN A 89 6.63 -11.90 19.88
C GLN A 89 7.02 -12.34 18.46
N ARG A 90 7.40 -13.61 18.28
CA ARG A 90 7.77 -14.14 16.97
C ARG A 90 6.56 -14.24 16.04
N ARG A 91 5.41 -14.70 16.56
CA ARG A 91 4.15 -14.72 15.81
C ARG A 91 3.72 -13.32 15.39
N ALA A 92 3.73 -12.36 16.31
CA ALA A 92 3.43 -10.96 16.04
C ALA A 92 4.38 -10.36 14.99
N ALA A 93 5.67 -10.66 15.05
CA ALA A 93 6.64 -10.22 14.04
C ALA A 93 6.33 -10.79 12.65
N ASP A 94 5.92 -12.06 12.55
CA ASP A 94 5.52 -12.66 11.28
C ASP A 94 4.23 -12.04 10.71
N GLU A 95 3.27 -11.71 11.57
CA GLU A 95 2.07 -10.97 11.18
C GLU A 95 2.39 -9.56 10.67
N LEU A 96 3.32 -8.84 11.31
CA LEU A 96 3.81 -7.54 10.84
C LEU A 96 4.52 -7.65 9.48
N ARG A 97 5.32 -8.70 9.25
CA ARG A 97 5.92 -8.97 7.93
C ARG A 97 4.86 -9.25 6.87
N ALA A 98 3.83 -10.02 7.21
CA ALA A 98 2.72 -10.28 6.30
C ALA A 98 1.92 -9.00 5.98
N LEU A 99 1.74 -8.12 6.97
CA LEU A 99 1.13 -6.81 6.77
C LEU A 99 1.94 -5.95 5.79
N LEU A 100 3.28 -5.93 5.94
CA LEU A 100 4.18 -5.22 5.02
C LEU A 100 4.10 -5.75 3.60
N ALA A 101 4.11 -7.07 3.42
CA ALA A 101 3.95 -7.69 2.12
C ALA A 101 2.59 -7.36 1.49
N PHE A 102 1.53 -7.29 2.30
CA PHE A 102 0.20 -6.90 1.83
C PHE A 102 0.16 -5.45 1.36
N VAL A 103 0.72 -4.50 2.13
CA VAL A 103 0.73 -3.09 1.75
C VAL A 103 1.59 -2.86 0.51
N THR A 104 2.79 -3.41 0.45
CA THR A 104 3.68 -3.28 -0.73
C THR A 104 3.14 -3.99 -1.98
N GLY A 105 2.37 -5.07 -1.83
CA GLY A 105 1.66 -5.73 -2.92
C GLY A 105 0.33 -5.07 -3.33
N SER A 106 -0.19 -4.16 -2.48
CA SER A 106 -1.38 -3.35 -2.76
C SER A 106 -1.02 -1.98 -3.35
N ASP A 107 0.22 -1.54 -3.16
CA ASP A 107 0.79 -0.28 -3.69
C ASP A 107 1.20 -0.38 -5.17
N GLY A 108 0.60 -1.33 -5.90
CA GLY A 108 0.88 -1.64 -7.28
C GLY A 108 -0.25 -1.23 -8.22
N ASP A 109 0.09 -0.87 -9.45
CA ASP A 109 -0.90 -0.49 -10.46
C ASP A 109 -1.77 -1.71 -10.82
N VAL A 110 -3.09 -1.56 -10.76
CA VAL A 110 -4.04 -2.61 -11.12
C VAL A 110 -4.91 -2.16 -12.30
N ALA A 111 -4.84 -2.91 -13.40
CA ALA A 111 -5.81 -2.84 -14.50
C ALA A 111 -6.67 -4.11 -14.47
N ALA A 112 -7.97 -3.96 -14.22
CA ALA A 112 -8.89 -5.09 -14.10
C ALA A 112 -10.19 -4.81 -14.84
N ALA A 113 -10.69 -5.82 -15.58
CA ALA A 113 -11.98 -5.77 -16.26
C ALA A 113 -12.16 -4.53 -17.15
N THR A 114 -11.12 -4.16 -17.90
CA THR A 114 -11.15 -2.99 -18.78
C THR A 114 -11.90 -3.29 -20.07
N GLY A 115 -12.53 -2.25 -20.63
CA GLY A 115 -13.23 -2.33 -21.91
C GLY A 115 -12.28 -2.21 -23.10
N ARG A 116 -12.84 -1.92 -24.28
CA ARG A 116 -12.08 -1.72 -25.51
C ARG A 116 -11.55 -0.28 -25.60
N ALA A 117 -10.28 -0.11 -25.95
CA ALA A 117 -9.68 1.18 -26.27
C ALA A 117 -9.29 1.24 -27.75
N VAL A 118 -9.55 2.38 -28.41
CA VAL A 118 -9.20 2.60 -29.82
C VAL A 118 -8.48 3.93 -29.98
N ALA A 119 -7.30 3.91 -30.62
CA ALA A 119 -6.54 5.10 -30.94
C ALA A 119 -6.30 5.23 -32.46
N ARG A 120 -6.23 6.47 -32.95
CA ARG A 120 -5.95 6.81 -34.34
C ARG A 120 -4.96 7.96 -34.42
N ASP A 121 -4.35 8.13 -35.60
CA ASP A 121 -3.58 9.32 -35.96
C ASP A 121 -2.48 9.67 -34.94
N GLY A 122 -1.66 8.68 -34.58
CA GLY A 122 -0.56 8.84 -33.63
C GLY A 122 -0.95 8.76 -32.15
N GLY A 123 -2.21 8.47 -31.83
CA GLY A 123 -2.65 8.24 -30.45
C GLY A 123 -2.23 6.89 -29.86
N THR A 124 -2.33 6.78 -28.54
CA THR A 124 -2.07 5.55 -27.77
C THR A 124 -3.36 5.01 -27.16
N ALA A 125 -3.66 3.72 -27.40
CA ALA A 125 -4.76 2.99 -26.78
C ALA A 125 -4.22 2.09 -25.67
N VAL A 126 -4.69 2.27 -24.43
CA VAL A 126 -4.26 1.48 -23.27
C VAL A 126 -5.45 0.87 -22.56
N THR A 127 -5.50 -0.45 -22.49
CA THR A 127 -6.46 -1.21 -21.66
C THR A 127 -5.79 -1.88 -20.48
N GLY A 128 -4.47 -1.76 -20.35
CA GLY A 128 -3.67 -2.32 -19.26
C GLY A 128 -2.96 -1.26 -18.42
N VAL A 129 -1.78 -1.57 -17.89
CA VAL A 129 -0.91 -0.64 -17.18
C VAL A 129 0.24 -0.26 -18.11
N GLU A 130 0.33 1.01 -18.50
CA GLU A 130 1.49 1.59 -19.19
C GLU A 130 2.23 2.51 -18.23
N ARG A 131 3.53 2.29 -18.07
CA ARG A 131 4.37 3.10 -17.19
C ARG A 131 5.28 4.01 -18.00
N ALA A 132 5.25 5.30 -17.69
CA ALA A 132 6.31 6.21 -18.12
C ALA A 132 7.60 5.82 -17.37
N GLY A 133 8.62 5.39 -18.10
CA GLY A 133 9.87 4.89 -17.54
C GLY A 133 10.43 5.82 -16.45
N GLY A 134 10.72 5.25 -15.27
CA GLY A 134 11.26 6.01 -14.14
C GLY A 134 11.03 5.43 -12.73
N GLY A 135 10.31 4.31 -12.58
CA GLY A 135 9.99 3.75 -11.26
C GLY A 135 10.12 2.23 -11.21
N GLY A 136 11.35 1.70 -11.31
CA GLY A 136 11.62 0.29 -11.08
C GLY A 136 11.39 -0.07 -9.62
N GLY A 137 10.19 -0.59 -9.29
CA GLY A 137 9.90 -1.09 -7.95
C GLY A 137 8.42 -1.29 -7.60
N ARG A 138 7.49 -0.70 -8.35
CA ARG A 138 6.05 -0.92 -8.09
C ARG A 138 5.55 -2.20 -8.74
N SER A 139 4.89 -3.04 -7.95
CA SER A 139 4.19 -4.22 -8.48
C SER A 139 3.09 -3.78 -9.46
N ALA A 140 2.79 -4.55 -10.50
CA ALA A 140 1.60 -4.34 -11.33
C ALA A 140 0.86 -5.65 -11.54
N ARG A 141 -0.46 -5.55 -11.66
CA ARG A 141 -1.32 -6.68 -12.02
C ARG A 141 -2.29 -6.24 -13.11
N ALA A 142 -2.35 -7.01 -14.20
CA ALA A 142 -3.33 -6.85 -15.25
C ALA A 142 -4.09 -8.17 -15.43
N PHE A 143 -5.41 -8.15 -15.35
CA PHE A 143 -6.24 -9.33 -15.58
C PHE A 143 -7.60 -8.94 -16.17
N ASN A 144 -8.12 -9.77 -17.07
CA ASN A 144 -9.33 -9.47 -17.85
C ASN A 144 -9.24 -8.08 -18.54
N THR A 145 -8.10 -7.76 -19.14
CA THR A 145 -7.94 -6.51 -19.88
C THR A 145 -8.56 -6.63 -21.26
N GLY A 146 -9.34 -5.62 -21.67
CA GLY A 146 -10.00 -5.60 -22.98
C GLY A 146 -9.05 -5.33 -24.14
N ASP A 147 -9.58 -5.35 -25.36
CA ASP A 147 -8.81 -5.13 -26.58
C ASP A 147 -8.31 -3.69 -26.70
N ALA A 148 -7.02 -3.53 -27.01
CA ALA A 148 -6.44 -2.25 -27.42
C ALA A 148 -6.17 -2.30 -28.93
N GLU A 149 -6.78 -1.38 -29.68
CA GLU A 149 -6.59 -1.26 -31.13
C GLU A 149 -6.02 0.11 -31.47
N ALA A 150 -4.99 0.15 -32.30
CA ALA A 150 -4.37 1.39 -32.72
C ALA A 150 -4.07 1.34 -34.22
N THR A 151 -4.52 2.37 -34.96
CA THR A 151 -4.41 2.40 -36.43
C THR A 151 -3.88 3.75 -36.91
N GLY A 152 -2.90 3.72 -37.81
CA GLY A 152 -2.29 4.91 -38.40
C GLY A 152 -0.79 5.04 -38.06
N PRO A 153 -0.03 5.89 -38.78
CA PRO A 153 1.38 6.11 -38.50
C PRO A 153 1.60 6.64 -37.07
N GLY A 154 2.51 6.02 -36.33
CA GLY A 154 2.86 6.43 -34.96
C GLY A 154 1.90 5.95 -33.86
N SER A 155 0.85 5.21 -34.20
CA SER A 155 -0.12 4.72 -33.20
C SER A 155 0.39 3.52 -32.41
N ARG A 156 0.03 3.43 -31.12
CA ARG A 156 0.43 2.35 -30.20
C ARG A 156 -0.78 1.75 -29.47
N ALA A 157 -0.76 0.43 -29.27
CA ALA A 157 -1.78 -0.30 -28.52
C ALA A 157 -1.11 -1.11 -27.41
N VAL A 158 -1.63 -0.99 -26.18
CA VAL A 158 -1.14 -1.70 -25.00
C VAL A 158 -2.32 -2.39 -24.31
N SER A 159 -2.26 -3.72 -24.26
CA SER A 159 -3.04 -4.55 -23.35
C SER A 159 -2.07 -5.32 -22.45
N GLY A 160 -2.37 -5.44 -21.16
CA GLY A 160 -1.44 -6.02 -20.17
C GLY A 160 -0.52 -4.98 -19.49
N ILE A 161 0.68 -5.38 -19.07
CA ILE A 161 1.62 -4.48 -18.36
C ILE A 161 2.79 -4.19 -19.30
N THR A 162 3.10 -2.91 -19.53
CA THR A 162 4.24 -2.50 -20.34
C THR A 162 4.95 -1.26 -19.78
N ASP A 163 6.22 -1.13 -20.11
CA ASP A 163 7.02 0.08 -19.87
C ASP A 163 7.18 0.82 -21.22
N ALA A 164 6.90 2.12 -21.25
CA ALA A 164 6.74 2.93 -22.47
C ALA A 164 8.05 3.39 -23.15
#